data_AF-A0A914RTI4-F1
#
_entry.id   AF-A0A914RTI4-F1
#
_cell.length_a   1.000
_cell.length_b   1.000
_cell.length_c   1.000
_cell.angle_alpha   90.00
_cell.angle_beta   90.00
_cell.angle_gamma   90.00
#
_symmetry.space_group_name_H-M   'P 1'
#
loop_
_entity.id
_entity.type
_entity.pdbx_description
1 polymer ?
#
loop_
_entity_poly.entity_id
_entity_poly.type
_entity_poly.pdbx_seq_one_letter_code
_entity_poly.pdbx_strand_id
1 'polypeptide(L)'
;MVGIQMMALNFQTNGIEMQMNTTMFEENGLCGYVLKPHILHNPVLFQLYLTVSQQLKGRLKTKVVANNGINPVYASLKDEPFVIEKVRFPERSVVYFRLMSDRGEQLAHRLLPVHQMTNGYRHIILRNAANRPAGPASLFVHINIGFYAPPAHKALQDAFAQPLKAVIKQEEMKLNFADPLNCKIEEEEVETDE
;
A
#
# COMPACT_ATOMS: atom_id res chain seq x y z
N MET A 1 3.55 9.59 16.52
CA MET A 1 4.86 10.00 15.96
C MET A 1 5.03 11.50 16.23
N VAL A 2 6.03 11.94 17.00
CA VAL A 2 6.10 13.34 17.53
C VAL A 2 7.10 14.22 16.77
N GLY A 3 7.59 13.79 15.61
CA GLY A 3 8.51 14.60 14.80
C GLY A 3 9.93 14.75 15.37
N ILE A 4 10.36 13.83 16.25
CA ILE A 4 11.74 13.78 16.79
C ILE A 4 12.74 13.69 15.63
N GLN A 5 13.82 14.47 15.72
CA GLN A 5 14.88 14.55 14.69
C GLN A 5 16.03 13.60 15.00
N MET A 6 16.42 13.50 16.27
CA MET A 6 17.52 12.66 16.72
C MET A 6 16.96 11.48 17.51
N MET A 7 16.95 10.31 16.89
CA MET A 7 16.55 9.05 17.53
C MET A 7 17.75 8.11 17.49
N ALA A 8 18.46 8.00 18.60
CA ALA A 8 19.63 7.14 18.69
C ALA A 8 19.20 5.67 18.76
N LEU A 9 19.87 4.82 17.98
CA LEU A 9 19.67 3.37 17.95
C LEU A 9 21.01 2.67 18.16
N ASN A 10 20.96 1.46 18.73
CA ASN A 10 22.14 0.64 18.92
C ASN A 10 22.53 -0.05 17.60
N PHE A 11 23.56 0.47 16.91
CA PHE A 11 24.09 -0.10 15.66
C PHE A 11 24.63 -1.53 15.77
N GLN A 12 24.91 -2.00 16.99
CA GLN A 12 25.39 -3.36 17.26
C GLN A 12 24.28 -4.41 17.11
N THR A 13 23.01 -4.01 17.27
CA THR A 13 21.87 -4.93 17.27
C THR A 13 21.11 -4.82 15.94
N ASN A 14 21.13 -5.91 15.16
CA ASN A 14 20.37 -6.01 13.90
C ASN A 14 18.88 -6.30 14.13
N GLY A 15 18.20 -5.39 14.82
CA GLY A 15 16.76 -5.42 15.07
C GLY A 15 15.93 -4.89 13.90
N ILE A 16 14.60 -4.97 14.03
CA ILE A 16 13.68 -4.36 13.05
C ILE A 16 13.80 -2.84 13.02
N GLU A 17 14.16 -2.25 14.15
CA GLU A 17 14.42 -0.82 14.33
C GLU A 17 15.59 -0.38 13.46
N MET A 18 16.69 -1.15 13.46
CA MET A 18 17.86 -0.88 12.63
C MET A 18 17.57 -1.11 11.14
N GLN A 19 16.78 -2.14 10.80
CA GLN A 19 16.34 -2.38 9.43
C GLN A 19 15.48 -1.22 8.90
N MET A 20 14.55 -0.73 9.71
CA MET A 20 13.74 0.46 9.40
C MET A 20 14.62 1.70 9.23
N ASN A 21 15.54 1.93 10.16
CA ASN A 21 16.47 3.07 10.12
C ASN A 21 17.33 3.07 8.86
N THR A 22 17.93 1.92 8.53
CA THR A 22 18.77 1.77 7.34
C THR A 22 17.97 2.00 6.06
N THR A 23 16.73 1.50 6.00
CA THR A 23 15.87 1.68 4.83
C THR A 23 15.47 3.15 4.64
N MET A 24 15.08 3.86 5.71
CA MET A 24 14.70 5.27 5.60
C MET A 24 15.85 6.13 5.07
N PHE A 25 17.07 5.90 5.55
CA PHE A 25 18.22 6.68 5.09
C PHE A 25 18.75 6.25 3.73
N GLU A 26 18.37 5.07 3.22
CA GLU A 26 18.68 4.65 1.85
C GLU A 26 17.94 5.49 0.80
N GLU A 27 16.75 6.02 1.12
CA GLU A 27 15.91 6.76 0.17
C GLU A 27 16.55 8.04 -0.37
N ASN A 28 17.23 8.79 0.49
CA ASN A 28 17.80 10.09 0.15
C ASN A 28 19.30 9.98 -0.16
N GLY A 29 19.67 8.97 -0.96
CA GLY A 29 21.06 8.76 -1.40
C GLY A 29 22.03 8.49 -0.26
N LEU A 30 21.59 7.83 0.81
CA LEU A 30 22.42 7.50 1.99
C LEU A 30 23.00 8.71 2.73
N CYS A 31 22.42 9.90 2.57
CA CYS A 31 22.94 11.12 3.21
C CYS A 31 22.68 11.21 4.73
N GLY A 32 21.86 10.32 5.30
CA GLY A 32 21.52 10.35 6.72
C GLY A 32 20.48 11.40 7.12
N TYR A 33 19.85 12.07 6.15
CA TYR A 33 18.77 13.03 6.37
C TYR A 33 17.55 12.68 5.52
N VAL A 34 16.36 12.74 6.12
CA VAL A 34 15.08 12.57 5.44
C VAL A 34 14.20 13.78 5.77
N LEU A 35 13.66 14.44 4.75
CA LEU A 35 12.80 15.60 4.93
C LEU A 35 11.51 15.18 5.66
N LYS A 36 11.08 15.96 6.65
CA LYS A 36 9.80 15.68 7.31
C LYS A 36 8.65 16.08 6.38
N PRO A 37 7.53 15.33 6.40
CA PRO A 37 6.29 15.73 5.77
C PRO A 37 5.87 17.14 6.18
N HIS A 38 5.25 17.88 5.27
CA HIS A 38 4.84 19.27 5.49
C HIS A 38 3.94 19.43 6.73
N ILE A 39 3.11 18.43 7.02
CA ILE A 39 2.19 18.37 8.17
C ILE A 39 2.94 18.50 9.51
N LEU A 40 4.20 18.06 9.60
CA LEU A 40 5.02 18.13 10.81
C LEU A 40 5.82 19.44 10.94
N HIS A 41 5.80 20.30 9.93
CA HIS A 41 6.36 21.65 10.01
C HIS A 41 5.36 22.68 10.54
N ASN A 42 4.05 22.40 10.40
CA ASN A 42 2.99 23.31 10.81
C ASN A 42 2.35 22.86 12.15
N PRO A 43 2.39 23.71 13.20
CA PRO A 43 1.89 23.34 14.53
C PRO A 43 0.37 23.09 14.56
N VAL A 44 -0.42 23.75 13.72
CA VAL A 44 -1.88 23.57 13.65
C VAL A 44 -2.23 22.20 13.05
N LEU A 45 -1.56 21.83 11.95
CA LEU A 45 -1.74 20.52 11.32
C LEU A 45 -1.24 19.38 12.22
N PHE A 46 -0.17 19.63 12.99
CA PHE A 46 0.37 18.67 13.94
C PHE A 46 -0.56 18.40 15.14
N GLN A 47 -1.29 19.40 15.63
CA GLN A 47 -2.25 19.19 16.72
C GLN A 47 -3.42 18.29 16.28
N LEU A 48 -3.93 18.49 15.06
CA LEU A 48 -4.96 17.63 14.46
C LEU A 48 -4.46 16.19 14.25
N TYR A 49 -3.16 16.02 13.99
CA TYR A 49 -2.51 14.73 13.76
C TYR A 49 -2.52 13.81 14.99
N LEU A 50 -2.23 14.34 16.19
CA LEU A 50 -2.08 13.53 17.39
C LEU A 50 -3.40 12.85 17.79
N THR A 51 -4.51 13.56 17.67
CA THR A 51 -5.85 13.12 18.11
C THR A 51 -6.36 11.89 17.35
N VAL A 52 -5.91 11.68 16.12
CA VAL A 52 -6.53 10.67 15.23
C VAL A 52 -5.56 9.50 14.94
N SER A 53 -4.34 9.50 15.49
CA SER A 53 -3.25 8.60 15.05
C SER A 53 -3.31 7.19 15.65
N GLN A 54 -4.17 6.33 15.08
CA GLN A 54 -3.92 4.88 15.09
C GLN A 54 -3.57 4.44 13.68
N GLN A 55 -2.35 3.94 13.50
CA GLN A 55 -1.96 3.20 12.31
C GLN A 55 -2.12 1.72 12.63
N LEU A 56 -2.97 1.03 11.87
CA LEU A 56 -3.18 -0.40 12.02
C LEU A 56 -1.89 -1.12 11.64
N LYS A 57 -1.24 -1.75 12.62
CA LYS A 57 -0.13 -2.67 12.40
C LYS A 57 -0.70 -4.04 12.02
N GLY A 58 -1.18 -4.18 10.79
CA GLY A 58 -1.64 -5.46 10.26
C GLY A 58 -0.45 -6.34 9.86
N ARG A 59 -0.44 -7.61 10.28
CA ARG A 59 0.49 -8.63 9.74
C ARG A 59 -0.31 -9.53 8.80
N LEU A 60 -0.04 -9.41 7.51
CA LEU A 60 -0.60 -10.28 6.49
C LEU A 60 0.43 -11.38 6.17
N LYS A 61 -0.04 -12.63 6.04
CA LYS A 61 0.81 -13.80 5.83
C LYS A 61 0.23 -14.64 4.70
N THR A 62 1.11 -15.11 3.82
CA THR A 62 0.78 -16.09 2.79
C THR A 62 0.77 -17.51 3.35
N LYS A 63 0.24 -18.45 2.57
CA LYS A 63 0.35 -19.88 2.83
C LYS A 63 1.82 -20.32 2.76
N VAL A 64 2.18 -21.33 3.53
CA VAL A 64 3.53 -21.92 3.51
C VAL A 64 3.58 -22.92 2.35
N VAL A 65 4.57 -22.76 1.46
CA VAL A 65 4.83 -23.70 0.36
C VAL A 65 5.93 -24.66 0.81
N ALA A 66 5.59 -25.95 0.94
CA ALA A 66 6.55 -26.97 1.35
C ALA A 66 7.43 -27.43 0.18
N ASN A 67 8.67 -27.82 0.46
CA ASN A 67 9.59 -28.47 -0.48
C ASN A 67 9.88 -27.71 -1.79
N ASN A 68 9.72 -26.37 -1.80
CA ASN A 68 10.10 -25.54 -2.94
C ASN A 68 10.82 -24.27 -2.47
N GLY A 69 12.14 -24.22 -2.71
CA GLY A 69 12.99 -23.06 -2.38
C GLY A 69 13.49 -22.26 -3.59
N ILE A 70 13.14 -22.67 -4.82
CA ILE A 70 13.66 -22.06 -6.05
C ILE A 70 12.62 -21.13 -6.65
N ASN A 71 11.39 -21.62 -6.83
CA ASN A 71 10.30 -20.88 -7.46
C ASN A 71 8.94 -21.16 -6.77
N PRO A 72 8.81 -20.85 -5.47
CA PRO A 72 7.53 -21.01 -4.79
C PRO A 72 6.49 -20.05 -5.37
N VAL A 73 5.32 -20.58 -5.72
CA VAL A 73 4.15 -19.80 -6.15
C VAL A 73 3.17 -19.73 -4.99
N TYR A 74 2.96 -18.51 -4.47
CA TYR A 74 2.08 -18.27 -3.33
C TYR A 74 0.65 -17.93 -3.72
N ALA A 75 0.44 -17.45 -4.94
CA ALA A 75 -0.88 -17.06 -5.44
C ALA A 75 -1.59 -18.30 -6.00
N SER A 76 -2.73 -18.68 -5.41
CA SER A 76 -3.72 -19.48 -6.14
C SER A 76 -4.69 -18.53 -6.85
N LEU A 77 -5.24 -18.96 -8.00
CA LEU A 77 -6.21 -18.17 -8.78
C LEU A 77 -7.44 -17.72 -7.97
N LYS A 78 -7.73 -18.41 -6.86
CA LYS A 78 -8.85 -18.15 -5.95
C LYS A 78 -8.50 -17.33 -4.71
N ASP A 79 -7.22 -16.98 -4.52
CA ASP A 79 -6.79 -16.27 -3.31
C ASP A 79 -7.00 -14.76 -3.47
N GLU A 80 -7.70 -14.14 -2.51
CA GLU A 80 -7.92 -12.71 -2.49
C GLU A 80 -6.60 -11.93 -2.26
N PRO A 81 -6.43 -10.76 -2.89
CA PRO A 81 -5.27 -9.93 -2.68
C PRO A 81 -5.24 -9.34 -1.26
N PHE A 82 -4.05 -9.07 -0.77
CA PHE A 82 -3.86 -8.36 0.48
C PHE A 82 -4.28 -6.88 0.35
N VAL A 83 -5.43 -6.52 0.91
CA VAL A 83 -5.95 -5.15 0.90
C VAL A 83 -5.60 -4.42 2.19
N ILE A 84 -4.93 -3.28 2.06
CA ILE A 84 -4.74 -2.31 3.15
C ILE A 84 -5.66 -1.14 2.83
N GLU A 85 -6.83 -1.08 3.46
CA GLU A 85 -7.89 -0.13 3.10
C GLU A 85 -7.41 1.33 3.17
N LYS A 86 -6.79 1.72 4.29
CA LYS A 86 -6.47 3.12 4.56
C LYS A 86 -5.04 3.30 5.04
N VAL A 87 -4.20 3.85 4.17
CA VAL A 87 -2.87 4.35 4.52
C VAL A 87 -2.96 5.87 4.72
N ARG A 88 -2.84 6.32 5.97
CA ARG A 88 -2.97 7.75 6.28
C ARG A 88 -1.76 8.58 5.87
N PHE A 89 -0.55 8.04 6.04
CA PHE A 89 0.70 8.77 5.81
C PHE A 89 1.62 7.98 4.87
N PRO A 90 1.40 8.04 3.55
CA PRO A 90 2.19 7.27 2.59
C PRO A 90 3.69 7.63 2.64
N GLU A 91 4.04 8.89 2.89
CA GLU A 91 5.43 9.36 2.99
C GLU A 91 6.23 8.71 4.12
N ARG A 92 5.57 8.23 5.18
CA ARG A 92 6.22 7.58 6.34
C ARG A 92 5.84 6.13 6.53
N SER A 93 4.91 5.63 5.72
CA SER A 93 4.49 4.24 5.79
C SER A 93 5.44 3.40 4.98
N VAL A 94 5.81 2.26 5.55
CA VAL A 94 6.73 1.32 4.92
C VAL A 94 6.04 -0.03 4.88
N VAL A 95 6.03 -0.65 3.71
CA VAL A 95 5.61 -2.04 3.53
C VAL A 95 6.81 -2.92 3.80
N TYR A 96 6.63 -3.89 4.68
CA TYR A 96 7.69 -4.78 5.10
C TYR A 96 7.45 -6.19 4.58
N PHE A 97 8.17 -6.53 3.52
CA PHE A 97 8.22 -7.87 2.96
C PHE A 97 9.19 -8.71 3.78
N ARG A 98 8.70 -9.78 4.39
CA ARG A 98 9.52 -10.69 5.20
C ARG A 98 9.34 -12.11 4.71
N LEU A 99 10.45 -12.73 4.29
CA LEU A 99 10.49 -14.13 3.92
C LEU A 99 10.87 -14.94 5.15
N MET A 100 9.97 -15.83 5.55
CA MET A 100 10.07 -16.67 6.74
C MET A 100 10.23 -18.13 6.31
N SER A 101 11.07 -18.88 7.03
CA SER A 101 11.11 -20.33 6.95
C SER A 101 9.88 -20.94 7.63
N ASP A 102 9.60 -22.19 7.30
CA ASP A 102 8.72 -23.12 8.04
C ASP A 102 8.98 -23.13 9.57
N ARG A 103 10.24 -23.03 9.98
CA ARG A 103 10.69 -22.96 11.38
C ARG A 103 10.45 -21.61 12.06
N GLY A 104 9.93 -20.62 11.34
CA GLY A 104 9.70 -19.27 11.86
C GLY A 104 10.96 -18.39 11.91
N GLU A 105 12.03 -18.80 11.24
CA GLU A 105 13.24 -18.00 11.08
C GLU A 105 13.11 -17.03 9.90
N GLN A 106 13.63 -15.81 10.05
CA GLN A 106 13.64 -14.83 8.96
C GLN A 106 14.85 -15.07 8.06
N LEU A 107 14.61 -15.49 6.82
CA LEU A 107 15.68 -15.74 5.84
C LEU A 107 16.11 -14.45 5.15
N ALA A 108 15.14 -13.66 4.68
CA ALA A 108 15.40 -12.43 3.97
C ALA A 108 14.23 -11.45 4.11
N HIS A 109 14.47 -10.19 3.77
CA HIS A 109 13.46 -9.15 3.89
C HIS A 109 13.69 -7.99 2.93
N ARG A 110 12.66 -7.18 2.72
CA ARG A 110 12.78 -5.89 2.04
C ARG A 110 11.76 -4.94 2.63
N LEU A 111 12.21 -3.74 3.00
CA LEU A 111 11.35 -2.65 3.39
C LEU A 111 11.24 -1.71 2.18
N LEU A 112 10.02 -1.39 1.77
CA LEU A 112 9.74 -0.45 0.69
C LEU A 112 8.79 0.64 1.18
N PRO A 113 9.18 1.91 1.12
CA PRO A 113 8.31 3.00 1.50
C PRO A 113 7.15 3.14 0.50
N VAL A 114 5.94 3.38 1.02
CA VAL A 114 4.70 3.35 0.21
C VAL A 114 4.75 4.38 -0.91
N HIS A 115 5.35 5.54 -0.67
CA HIS A 115 5.48 6.60 -1.67
C HIS A 115 6.42 6.25 -2.85
N GLN A 116 7.31 5.26 -2.69
CA GLN A 116 8.22 4.79 -3.75
C GLN A 116 7.66 3.58 -4.51
N MET A 117 6.57 2.99 -4.01
CA MET A 117 5.95 1.85 -4.67
C MET A 117 5.18 2.30 -5.90
N THR A 118 5.20 1.46 -6.93
CA THR A 118 4.60 1.74 -8.23
C THR A 118 3.68 0.59 -8.62
N ASN A 119 2.58 0.91 -9.29
CA ASN A 119 1.56 -0.07 -9.66
C ASN A 119 2.09 -1.06 -10.71
N GLY A 120 1.43 -2.23 -10.75
CA GLY A 120 1.69 -3.32 -11.68
C GLY A 120 2.54 -4.46 -11.10
N TYR A 121 2.97 -5.35 -11.99
CA TYR A 121 3.80 -6.52 -11.65
C TYR A 121 5.28 -6.14 -11.55
N ARG A 122 5.92 -6.45 -10.42
CA ARG A 122 7.32 -6.09 -10.15
C ARG A 122 8.07 -7.17 -9.38
N HIS A 123 9.38 -7.23 -9.64
CA HIS A 123 10.30 -7.99 -8.82
C HIS A 123 10.83 -7.13 -7.67
N ILE A 124 10.73 -7.64 -6.45
CA ILE A 124 11.30 -7.07 -5.24
C ILE A 124 12.52 -7.89 -4.87
N ILE A 125 13.71 -7.30 -4.98
CA ILE A 125 14.97 -7.93 -4.58
C ILE A 125 15.05 -7.94 -3.06
N LEU A 126 15.25 -9.13 -2.49
CA LEU A 126 15.32 -9.33 -1.04
C LEU A 126 16.72 -9.04 -0.50
N ARG A 127 16.78 -8.72 0.79
CA ARG A 127 17.99 -8.36 1.51
C ARG A 127 18.16 -9.16 2.79
N ASN A 128 19.42 -9.29 3.21
CA ASN A 128 19.78 -9.95 4.45
C ASN A 128 19.63 -8.99 5.65
N ALA A 129 19.90 -9.48 6.87
CA ALA A 129 19.83 -8.70 8.11
C ALA A 129 20.65 -7.40 8.10
N ALA A 130 21.75 -7.34 7.33
CA ALA A 130 22.63 -6.18 7.20
C ALA A 130 22.24 -5.24 6.05
N ASN A 131 21.01 -5.36 5.52
CA ASN A 131 20.50 -4.61 4.38
C ASN A 131 21.35 -4.74 3.09
N ARG A 132 22.07 -5.86 2.92
CA ARG A 132 22.78 -6.21 1.68
C ARG A 132 21.91 -7.14 0.82
N PRO A 133 22.05 -7.13 -0.52
CA PRO A 133 21.29 -8.03 -1.38
C PRO A 133 21.51 -9.50 -0.99
N ALA A 134 20.42 -10.26 -0.81
CA ALA A 134 20.45 -11.66 -0.35
C ALA A 134 20.72 -12.65 -1.50
N GLY A 135 21.49 -12.25 -2.51
CA GLY A 135 21.72 -13.04 -3.73
C GLY A 135 20.57 -12.94 -4.75
N PRO A 136 20.22 -14.01 -5.49
CA PRO A 136 19.16 -14.00 -6.50
C PRO A 136 17.73 -14.04 -5.91
N ALA A 137 17.59 -14.03 -4.58
CA ALA A 137 16.30 -14.08 -3.91
C ALA A 137 15.45 -12.84 -4.25
N SER A 138 14.33 -13.05 -4.93
CA SER A 138 13.37 -12.00 -5.27
C SER A 138 11.93 -12.48 -5.10
N LEU A 139 11.03 -11.54 -4.81
CA LEU A 139 9.59 -11.78 -4.80
C LEU A 139 8.98 -11.15 -6.04
N PHE A 140 8.14 -11.89 -6.75
CA PHE A 140 7.30 -11.33 -7.80
C PHE A 140 5.94 -10.96 -7.22
N VAL A 141 5.57 -9.69 -7.29
CA VAL A 141 4.33 -9.16 -6.69
C VAL A 141 3.57 -8.28 -7.66
N HIS A 142 2.23 -8.30 -7.54
CA HIS A 142 1.36 -7.30 -8.15
C HIS A 142 1.01 -6.24 -7.11
N ILE A 143 1.29 -4.98 -7.42
CA ILE A 143 1.02 -3.85 -6.53
C ILE A 143 -0.07 -2.99 -7.17
N ASN A 144 -1.12 -2.68 -6.40
CA ASN A 144 -2.14 -1.72 -6.80
C ASN A 144 -2.31 -0.66 -5.69
N ILE A 145 -1.90 0.56 -5.97
CA ILE A 145 -1.96 1.72 -5.08
C ILE A 145 -2.89 2.75 -5.72
N GLY A 146 -3.91 3.14 -4.97
CA GLY A 146 -4.87 4.16 -5.36
C GLY A 146 -5.08 5.19 -4.25
N PHE A 147 -5.80 6.26 -4.59
CA PHE A 147 -6.22 7.25 -3.60
C PHE A 147 -7.36 6.68 -2.74
N TYR A 148 -7.20 6.80 -1.42
CA TYR A 148 -8.25 6.40 -0.50
C TYR A 148 -9.42 7.38 -0.55
N ALA A 149 -10.61 6.87 -0.88
CA ALA A 149 -11.87 7.56 -0.66
C ALA A 149 -12.69 6.85 0.43
N PRO A 150 -13.26 7.60 1.39
CA PRO A 150 -14.24 7.04 2.30
C PRO A 150 -15.43 6.43 1.52
N PRO A 151 -16.04 5.34 2.00
CA PRO A 151 -17.17 4.70 1.31
C PRO A 151 -18.30 5.67 0.96
N ALA A 152 -18.58 6.63 1.85
CA ALA A 152 -19.61 7.67 1.65
C ALA A 152 -19.37 8.57 0.43
N HIS A 153 -18.12 8.71 -0.03
CA HIS A 153 -17.75 9.59 -1.14
C HIS A 153 -17.24 8.83 -2.37
N LYS A 154 -17.36 7.50 -2.40
CA LYS A 154 -16.91 6.68 -3.54
C LYS A 154 -17.67 7.03 -4.81
N ALA A 155 -19.00 7.17 -4.73
CA ALA A 155 -19.84 7.59 -5.86
C ALA A 155 -19.43 8.96 -6.43
N LEU A 156 -19.03 9.90 -5.56
CA LEU A 156 -18.51 11.20 -5.99
C LEU A 156 -17.15 11.05 -6.67
N GLN A 157 -16.25 10.25 -6.11
CA GLN A 157 -14.95 9.98 -6.72
C GLN A 157 -15.10 9.39 -8.13
N ASP A 158 -16.00 8.42 -8.30
CA ASP A 158 -16.25 7.77 -9.59
C ASP A 158 -16.83 8.77 -10.61
N ALA A 159 -17.77 9.62 -10.17
CA ALA A 159 -18.31 10.70 -10.98
C ALA A 159 -17.23 11.72 -11.41
N PHE A 160 -16.27 12.04 -10.53
CA PHE A 160 -15.14 12.91 -10.88
C PHE A 160 -14.10 12.23 -11.76
N ALA A 161 -13.87 10.93 -11.58
CA ALA A 161 -12.93 10.15 -12.40
C ALA A 161 -13.43 10.03 -13.85
N GLN A 162 -14.75 9.95 -14.04
CA GLN A 162 -15.38 9.80 -15.36
C GLN A 162 -16.49 10.85 -15.56
N PRO A 163 -16.14 12.13 -15.75
CA PRO A 163 -17.10 13.23 -15.73
C PRO A 163 -18.11 13.16 -16.89
N LEU A 164 -17.67 12.71 -18.08
CA LEU A 164 -18.54 12.62 -19.26
C LEU A 164 -19.66 11.59 -19.08
N LYS A 165 -19.33 10.40 -18.56
CA LYS A 165 -20.33 9.36 -18.28
C LYS A 165 -21.34 9.83 -17.24
N ALA A 166 -20.90 10.58 -16.23
CA ALA A 166 -21.79 11.13 -15.22
C ALA A 166 -22.78 12.15 -15.80
N VAL A 167 -22.32 13.03 -16.71
CA VAL A 167 -23.20 14.01 -17.39
C VAL A 167 -24.22 13.30 -18.27
N ILE A 168 -23.79 12.33 -19.08
CA ILE A 168 -24.69 11.55 -19.96
C ILE A 168 -25.76 10.85 -19.12
N LYS A 169 -25.38 10.13 -18.05
CA LYS A 169 -26.31 9.45 -17.15
C LYS A 169 -27.31 10.43 -16.49
N GLN A 170 -26.88 11.65 -16.17
CA GLN A 170 -27.76 12.70 -15.64
C GLN A 170 -28.74 13.24 -16.68
N GLU A 171 -28.32 13.40 -17.94
CA GLU A 171 -29.18 13.84 -19.04
C GLU A 171 -30.22 12.76 -19.39
N GLU A 172 -29.80 11.50 -19.45
CA GLU A 172 -30.70 10.35 -19.61
C GLU A 172 -31.73 10.28 -18.49
N MET A 173 -31.32 10.45 -17.23
CA MET A 173 -32.27 10.52 -16.11
C MET A 173 -33.29 11.65 -16.26
N LYS A 174 -32.88 12.83 -16.76
CA LYS A 174 -33.80 13.95 -17.01
C LYS A 174 -34.80 13.63 -18.11
N LEU A 175 -34.34 13.00 -19.19
CA LEU A 175 -35.19 12.59 -20.31
C LEU A 175 -36.18 11.51 -19.88
N ASN A 176 -35.71 10.50 -19.14
CA ASN A 176 -36.54 9.42 -18.62
C ASN A 176 -37.59 9.92 -17.62
N PHE A 177 -37.28 10.98 -16.87
CA PHE A 177 -38.24 11.62 -15.98
C PHE A 177 -39.27 12.48 -16.73
N ALA A 178 -38.88 13.07 -17.87
CA ALA A 178 -39.76 13.88 -18.71
C ALA A 178 -40.81 13.03 -19.46
N ASP A 179 -40.45 11.79 -19.85
CA ASP A 179 -41.37 10.84 -20.49
C ASP A 179 -41.26 9.43 -19.88
N PRO A 180 -42.00 9.15 -18.78
CA PRO A 180 -41.86 7.91 -18.04
C PRO A 180 -42.38 6.66 -18.77
N LEU A 181 -43.15 6.81 -19.86
CA LEU A 181 -43.75 5.68 -20.58
C LEU A 181 -42.83 5.11 -21.68
N ASN A 182 -41.84 5.87 -22.14
CA ASN A 182 -40.97 5.47 -23.25
C ASN A 182 -39.52 5.14 -22.83
N CYS A 183 -39.29 4.97 -21.52
CA CYS A 183 -37.98 4.66 -20.96
C CYS A 183 -37.53 3.25 -21.39
N LYS A 184 -36.42 3.16 -22.14
CA LYS A 184 -35.73 1.90 -22.40
C LYS A 184 -34.83 1.61 -21.20
N ILE A 185 -35.20 0.63 -20.39
CA ILE A 185 -34.36 0.16 -19.30
C ILE A 185 -33.25 -0.66 -19.94
N GLU A 186 -32.04 -0.13 -20.00
CA GLU A 186 -30.86 -0.94 -20.28
C GLU A 186 -30.61 -1.79 -19.03
N GLU A 187 -30.73 -3.11 -19.17
CA GLU A 187 -30.32 -4.05 -18.13
C GLU A 187 -28.80 -3.90 -17.98
N GLU A 188 -28.34 -3.31 -16.86
CA GLU A 188 -26.92 -3.28 -16.53
C GLU A 188 -26.44 -4.75 -16.51
N GLU A 189 -25.63 -5.13 -17.51
CA GLU A 189 -24.89 -6.38 -17.49
C GLU A 189 -24.05 -6.39 -16.21
N VAL A 190 -24.52 -7.12 -15.21
CA VAL A 190 -23.73 -7.44 -14.03
C VAL A 190 -22.55 -8.24 -14.56
N GLU A 191 -21.37 -7.64 -14.62
CA GLU A 191 -20.10 -8.36 -14.81
C GLU A 191 -20.00 -9.38 -13.67
N THR A 192 -20.50 -10.59 -13.94
CA THR A 192 -20.21 -11.78 -13.15
C THR A 192 -18.82 -12.23 -13.55
N ASP A 193 -17.84 -11.86 -12.73
CA ASP A 193 -16.49 -12.43 -12.78
C ASP A 193 -16.59 -13.95 -12.50
N GLU A 194 -16.56 -14.78 -13.54
CA GLU A 194 -16.33 -16.24 -13.47
C GLU A 194 -14.83 -16.58 -13.39
#